data_AF-A0A914W072-F1
#
_entry.id   AF-A0A914W072-F1
#
_cell.length_a   1.000
_cell.length_b   1.000
_cell.length_c   1.000
_cell.angle_alpha   90.00
_cell.angle_beta   90.00
_cell.angle_gamma   90.00
#
_symmetry.space_group_name_H-M   'P 1'
#
loop_
_entity.id
_entity.type
_entity.pdbx_description
1 polymer ?
#
loop_
_entity_poly.entity_id
_entity_poly.type
_entity_poly.pdbx_seq_one_letter_code
_entity_poly.pdbx_strand_id
1 'polypeptide(L)'
;MEPVKVRDWFLWLVAFVYLWAFASLYYQIPGLYGDHGILPVSSVLHCVADDLFECAFSGPKPTGLHLFVEWIGLSPQHAMEFAAVLGMAIASLCIVFTSFQCFTMFITLWYLYFSCFQAGQTFLWFQWDTLLVEAGFLTAMVAPFRLLRSEWLPHDNVTLFLVRWLAFRLMFASGVVKLTSECPTWWGLTALHYHFESQCIPTSMAYFAHQLPDWMKKLGVASTYLVEIFIPPLFL
;
A
#
# COMPACT_ATOMS: atom_id res chain seq x y z
N MET A 1 0.80 27.00 -5.76
CA MET A 1 -0.17 26.09 -6.43
C MET A 1 -1.52 26.31 -5.78
N GLU A 2 -2.59 26.42 -6.57
CA GLU A 2 -3.95 26.45 -5.99
C GLU A 2 -4.22 25.11 -5.29
N PRO A 3 -4.77 25.11 -4.06
CA PRO A 3 -4.93 23.90 -3.24
C PRO A 3 -5.80 22.83 -3.92
N VAL A 4 -6.71 23.24 -4.80
CA VAL A 4 -7.52 22.35 -5.65
C VAL A 4 -6.65 21.49 -6.56
N LYS A 5 -5.63 22.09 -7.19
CA LYS A 5 -4.73 21.38 -8.10
C LYS A 5 -3.88 20.33 -7.36
N VAL A 6 -3.43 20.63 -6.14
CA VAL A 6 -2.62 19.70 -5.35
C VAL A 6 -3.42 18.46 -4.97
N ARG A 7 -4.66 18.64 -4.51
CA ARG A 7 -5.55 17.52 -4.19
C ARG A 7 -5.83 16.66 -5.42
N ASP A 8 -6.18 17.28 -6.53
CA ASP A 8 -6.54 16.53 -7.75
C ASP A 8 -5.32 15.73 -8.27
N TRP A 9 -4.11 16.29 -8.19
CA TRP A 9 -2.86 15.55 -8.45
C TRP A 9 -2.65 14.40 -7.47
N PHE A 10 -2.87 14.62 -6.17
CA PHE A 10 -2.74 13.57 -5.16
C PHE A 10 -3.71 12.40 -5.44
N LEU A 11 -5.00 12.70 -5.69
CA LEU A 11 -6.00 11.69 -6.04
C LEU A 11 -5.63 10.95 -7.32
N TRP A 12 -5.17 11.67 -8.35
CA TRP A 12 -4.74 11.09 -9.62
C TRP A 12 -3.55 10.14 -9.44
N LEU A 13 -2.53 10.55 -8.67
CA LEU A 13 -1.35 9.73 -8.38
C LEU A 13 -1.73 8.46 -7.59
N VAL A 14 -2.61 8.56 -6.58
CA VAL A 14 -3.05 7.39 -5.83
C VAL A 14 -3.88 6.45 -6.71
N ALA A 15 -4.72 6.96 -7.61
CA ALA A 15 -5.41 6.12 -8.58
C ALA A 15 -4.44 5.36 -9.50
N PHE A 16 -3.34 6.01 -9.93
CA PHE A 16 -2.27 5.37 -10.69
C PHE A 16 -1.55 4.26 -9.89
N VAL A 17 -1.30 4.49 -8.61
CA VAL A 17 -0.73 3.46 -7.71
C VAL A 17 -1.68 2.27 -7.59
N TYR A 18 -2.99 2.50 -7.36
CA TYR A 18 -3.98 1.42 -7.32
C TYR A 18 -4.04 0.62 -8.61
N LEU A 19 -4.03 1.29 -9.77
CA LEU A 19 -4.03 0.62 -11.07
C LEU A 19 -2.87 -0.38 -11.17
N TRP A 20 -1.65 0.04 -10.84
CA TRP A 20 -0.49 -0.83 -10.89
C TRP A 20 -0.47 -1.89 -9.80
N ALA A 21 -0.94 -1.57 -8.59
CA ALA A 21 -1.06 -2.55 -7.52
C ALA A 21 -2.00 -3.70 -7.91
N PHE A 22 -3.19 -3.37 -8.45
CA PHE A 22 -4.12 -4.38 -8.93
C PHE A 22 -3.63 -5.13 -10.17
N ALA A 23 -2.97 -4.45 -11.12
CA ALA A 23 -2.39 -5.12 -12.29
C ALA A 23 -1.29 -6.11 -11.90
N SER A 24 -0.41 -5.71 -10.98
CA SER A 24 0.63 -6.57 -10.41
C SER A 24 0.02 -7.77 -9.68
N LEU A 25 -1.01 -7.54 -8.86
CA LEU A 25 -1.70 -8.60 -8.14
C LEU A 25 -2.42 -9.57 -9.10
N TYR A 26 -3.11 -9.06 -10.11
CA TYR A 26 -3.81 -9.87 -11.12
C TYR A 26 -2.88 -10.89 -11.78
N TYR A 27 -1.67 -10.46 -12.18
CA TYR A 27 -0.69 -11.35 -12.79
C TYR A 27 -0.16 -12.41 -11.82
N GLN A 28 -0.08 -12.09 -10.52
CA GLN A 28 0.43 -12.99 -9.49
C GLN A 28 -0.63 -14.00 -9.00
N ILE A 29 -1.92 -13.69 -9.10
CA ILE A 29 -3.00 -14.51 -8.52
C ILE A 29 -2.95 -15.98 -8.97
N PRO A 30 -2.87 -16.34 -10.27
CA PRO A 30 -2.88 -17.74 -10.66
C PRO A 30 -1.72 -18.57 -10.08
N GLY A 31 -0.55 -17.95 -9.90
CA GLY A 31 0.64 -18.62 -9.38
C GLY A 31 0.73 -18.63 -7.85
N LEU A 32 0.26 -17.58 -7.19
CA LEU A 32 0.35 -17.46 -5.72
C LEU A 32 -0.91 -17.96 -5.01
N TYR A 33 -2.08 -17.52 -5.46
CA TYR A 33 -3.35 -17.65 -4.73
C TYR A 33 -4.38 -18.58 -5.39
N GLY A 34 -4.12 -19.01 -6.63
CA GLY A 34 -4.97 -19.95 -7.34
C GLY A 34 -5.04 -21.32 -6.65
N ASP A 35 -5.94 -22.19 -7.11
CA ASP A 35 -6.16 -23.51 -6.50
C ASP A 35 -4.92 -24.42 -6.60
N HIS A 36 -4.04 -24.17 -7.59
CA HIS A 36 -2.73 -24.81 -7.75
C HIS A 36 -1.57 -23.87 -7.40
N GLY A 37 -1.85 -22.75 -6.73
CA GLY A 37 -0.85 -21.77 -6.33
C GLY A 37 -0.05 -22.20 -5.10
N ILE A 38 0.99 -21.42 -4.77
CA ILE A 38 1.85 -21.67 -3.61
C ILE A 38 1.06 -21.57 -2.29
N LEU A 39 0.17 -20.59 -2.17
CA LEU A 39 -0.70 -20.35 -1.01
C LEU A 39 -2.15 -20.12 -1.47
N PRO A 40 -2.90 -21.20 -1.76
CA PRO A 40 -4.26 -21.10 -2.28
C PRO A 40 -5.18 -20.29 -1.36
N VAL A 41 -5.91 -19.33 -1.92
CA VAL A 41 -6.83 -18.48 -1.15
C VAL A 41 -8.04 -19.24 -0.60
N SER A 42 -8.38 -20.37 -1.23
CA SER A 42 -9.42 -21.29 -0.74
C SER A 42 -9.16 -21.78 0.69
N SER A 43 -7.89 -21.93 1.09
CA SER A 43 -7.50 -22.31 2.45
C SER A 43 -7.84 -21.25 3.52
N VAL A 44 -7.96 -19.98 3.11
CA VAL A 44 -8.29 -18.86 4.00
C VAL A 44 -9.79 -18.63 4.05
N LEU A 45 -10.46 -18.74 2.90
CA LEU A 45 -11.89 -18.49 2.78
C LEU A 45 -12.76 -19.66 3.26
N HIS A 46 -12.24 -20.89 3.24
CA HIS A 46 -12.91 -22.03 3.87
C HIS A 46 -12.42 -22.19 5.30
N CYS A 47 -13.25 -21.83 6.28
CA CYS A 47 -12.96 -22.16 7.67
C CYS A 47 -13.10 -23.68 7.88
N VAL A 48 -11.99 -24.36 8.12
CA VAL A 48 -11.93 -25.81 8.45
C VAL A 48 -11.76 -25.99 9.96
N ALA A 49 -12.55 -25.28 10.77
CA ALA A 49 -12.57 -25.48 12.22
C ALA A 49 -13.92 -26.05 12.65
N ASP A 50 -13.88 -27.05 13.52
CA ASP A 50 -15.06 -27.73 14.07
C ASP A 50 -15.89 -26.83 15.02
N ASP A 51 -15.33 -25.68 15.42
CA ASP A 51 -15.94 -24.78 16.40
C ASP A 51 -16.32 -23.42 15.78
N LEU A 52 -17.62 -23.11 15.77
CA LEU A 52 -18.20 -21.89 15.22
C LEU A 52 -17.63 -20.60 15.84
N PHE A 53 -17.21 -20.67 17.12
CA PHE A 53 -16.64 -19.53 17.84
C PHE A 53 -15.20 -19.22 17.41
N GLU A 54 -14.41 -20.24 17.06
CA GLU A 54 -13.09 -20.06 16.44
C GLU A 54 -13.22 -19.53 15.01
N CYS A 55 -14.22 -19.94 14.22
CA CYS A 55 -14.47 -19.30 12.93
C CYS A 55 -14.95 -17.84 13.06
N ALA A 56 -15.59 -17.44 14.16
CA ALA A 56 -16.03 -16.06 14.36
C ALA A 56 -14.90 -15.10 14.79
N PHE A 57 -13.91 -15.59 15.55
CA PHE A 57 -12.77 -14.80 16.04
C PHE A 57 -11.47 -15.00 15.22
N SER A 58 -11.30 -16.18 14.62
CA SER A 58 -10.13 -16.62 13.85
C SER A 58 -10.46 -17.01 12.40
N GLY A 59 -11.75 -17.15 12.05
CA GLY A 59 -12.16 -17.49 10.69
C GLY A 59 -12.02 -16.30 9.73
N PRO A 60 -12.38 -16.52 8.45
CA PRO A 60 -12.19 -15.51 7.42
C PRO A 60 -12.91 -14.23 7.83
N LYS A 61 -12.12 -13.18 8.12
CA LYS A 61 -12.67 -11.84 8.33
C LYS A 61 -13.64 -11.59 7.17
N PRO A 62 -14.88 -11.14 7.42
CA PRO A 62 -15.86 -10.93 6.36
C PRO A 62 -15.31 -9.88 5.39
N THR A 63 -14.69 -10.38 4.32
CA THR A 63 -14.06 -9.58 3.28
C THR A 63 -15.02 -9.46 2.11
N GLY A 64 -14.79 -8.48 1.23
CA GLY A 64 -15.56 -8.37 -0.02
C GLY A 64 -15.44 -9.63 -0.90
N LEU A 65 -14.37 -10.41 -0.76
CA LEU A 65 -14.18 -11.67 -1.47
C LEU A 65 -15.21 -12.71 -1.06
N HIS A 66 -15.57 -12.79 0.22
CA HIS A 66 -16.61 -13.71 0.68
C HIS A 66 -17.96 -13.41 0.04
N LEU A 67 -18.29 -12.12 -0.12
CA LEU A 67 -19.51 -11.71 -0.84
C LEU A 67 -19.49 -12.17 -2.30
N PHE A 68 -18.34 -12.07 -2.99
CA PHE A 68 -18.23 -12.55 -4.36
C PHE A 68 -18.32 -14.08 -4.47
N VAL A 69 -17.78 -14.81 -3.49
CA VAL A 69 -17.88 -16.27 -3.44
C VAL A 69 -19.31 -16.71 -3.14
N GLU A 70 -19.92 -16.18 -2.09
CA GLU A 70 -21.25 -16.62 -1.64
C GLU A 70 -22.40 -16.10 -2.51
N TRP A 71 -22.37 -14.83 -2.93
CA TRP A 71 -23.51 -14.21 -3.61
C TRP A 71 -23.44 -14.39 -5.13
N ILE A 72 -22.24 -14.40 -5.70
CA ILE A 72 -22.02 -14.54 -7.15
C ILE A 72 -21.66 -16.00 -7.51
N GLY A 73 -21.23 -16.81 -6.54
CA GLY A 73 -20.83 -18.20 -6.78
C GLY A 73 -19.47 -18.32 -7.46
N LEU A 74 -18.62 -17.31 -7.36
CA LEU A 74 -17.26 -17.37 -7.93
C LEU A 74 -16.37 -18.30 -7.09
N SER A 75 -15.45 -19.00 -7.74
CA SER A 75 -14.40 -19.68 -6.98
C SER A 75 -13.51 -18.64 -6.27
N PRO A 76 -12.88 -18.99 -5.14
CA PRO A 76 -12.02 -18.09 -4.37
C PRO A 76 -10.95 -17.38 -5.23
N GLN A 77 -10.33 -18.10 -6.16
CA GLN A 77 -9.40 -17.53 -7.14
C GLN A 77 -10.07 -16.49 -8.05
N HIS A 78 -11.17 -16.86 -8.72
CA HIS A 78 -11.87 -15.95 -9.64
C HIS A 78 -12.43 -14.73 -8.91
N ALA A 79 -12.80 -14.84 -7.63
CA ALA A 79 -13.22 -13.72 -6.81
C ALA A 79 -12.09 -12.69 -6.63
N MET A 80 -10.86 -13.14 -6.38
CA MET A 80 -9.68 -12.25 -6.30
C MET A 80 -9.35 -11.62 -7.66
N GLU A 81 -9.39 -12.41 -8.75
CA GLU A 81 -9.15 -11.91 -10.10
C GLU A 81 -10.19 -10.86 -10.50
N PHE A 82 -11.47 -11.12 -10.19
CA PHE A 82 -12.56 -10.18 -10.41
C PHE A 82 -12.37 -8.89 -9.62
N ALA A 83 -12.01 -9.00 -8.33
CA ALA A 83 -11.71 -7.84 -7.50
C ALA A 83 -10.56 -6.99 -8.09
N ALA A 84 -9.51 -7.65 -8.60
CA ALA A 84 -8.38 -6.96 -9.23
C ALA A 84 -8.78 -6.26 -10.54
N VAL A 85 -9.53 -6.94 -11.42
CA VAL A 85 -10.02 -6.36 -12.68
C VAL A 85 -10.97 -5.20 -12.43
N LEU A 86 -11.89 -5.34 -11.48
CA LEU A 86 -12.80 -4.27 -11.07
C LEU A 86 -12.02 -3.07 -10.50
N GLY A 87 -11.02 -3.33 -9.66
CA GLY A 87 -10.11 -2.31 -9.14
C GLY A 87 -9.37 -1.56 -10.24
N MET A 88 -8.80 -2.27 -11.22
CA MET A 88 -8.15 -1.66 -12.39
C MET A 88 -9.12 -0.78 -13.20
N ALA A 89 -10.35 -1.24 -13.41
CA ALA A 89 -11.37 -0.48 -14.15
C ALA A 89 -11.74 0.82 -13.43
N ILE A 90 -12.02 0.76 -12.11
CA ILE A 90 -12.35 1.95 -11.31
C ILE A 90 -11.16 2.92 -11.25
N ALA A 91 -9.94 2.41 -11.06
CA ALA A 91 -8.74 3.24 -11.04
C ALA A 91 -8.52 3.95 -12.37
N SER A 92 -8.70 3.24 -13.50
CA SER A 92 -8.60 3.82 -14.84
C SER A 92 -9.65 4.91 -15.08
N LEU A 93 -10.88 4.71 -14.63
CA LEU A 93 -11.93 5.75 -14.69
C LEU A 93 -11.54 6.99 -13.89
N CYS A 94 -10.94 6.85 -12.71
CA CYS A 94 -10.47 7.97 -11.89
C CYS A 94 -9.30 8.73 -12.53
N ILE A 95 -8.44 8.04 -13.29
CA ILE A 95 -7.31 8.62 -14.02
C ILE A 95 -7.80 9.42 -15.23
N VAL A 96 -8.73 8.87 -16.01
CA VAL A 96 -9.22 9.48 -17.26
C VAL A 96 -10.22 10.60 -16.96
N PHE A 97 -11.09 10.41 -15.98
CA PHE A 97 -12.17 11.33 -15.68
C PHE A 97 -12.03 11.89 -14.27
N THR A 98 -11.64 13.16 -14.16
CA THR A 98 -11.61 13.87 -12.88
C THR A 98 -12.96 13.80 -12.16
N SER A 99 -14.08 13.69 -12.90
CA SER A 99 -15.43 13.52 -12.35
C SER A 99 -15.61 12.30 -11.46
N PHE A 100 -14.83 11.24 -11.68
CA PHE A 100 -14.87 10.00 -10.92
C PHE A 100 -13.93 10.01 -9.71
N GLN A 101 -13.12 11.06 -9.53
CA GLN A 101 -12.31 11.22 -8.33
C GLN A 101 -13.20 11.71 -7.17
N CYS A 102 -13.91 10.78 -6.54
CA CYS A 102 -14.82 11.03 -5.42
C CYS A 102 -14.66 9.97 -4.33
N PHE A 103 -15.18 10.29 -3.13
CA PHE A 103 -15.14 9.39 -1.96
C PHE A 103 -15.56 7.95 -2.30
N THR A 104 -16.69 7.79 -2.99
CA THR A 104 -17.26 6.46 -3.33
C THR A 104 -16.30 5.61 -4.15
N MET A 105 -15.60 6.20 -5.13
CA MET A 105 -14.67 5.44 -5.98
C MET A 105 -13.43 5.02 -5.18
N PHE A 106 -12.85 5.93 -4.39
CA PHE A 106 -11.67 5.63 -3.59
C PHE A 106 -11.95 4.67 -2.42
N ILE A 107 -13.10 4.78 -1.75
CA ILE A 107 -13.45 3.81 -0.69
C ILE A 107 -13.73 2.43 -1.28
N THR A 108 -14.28 2.36 -2.51
CA THR A 108 -14.46 1.08 -3.21
C THR A 108 -13.13 0.47 -3.60
N LEU A 109 -12.20 1.25 -4.19
CA LEU A 109 -10.84 0.81 -4.48
C LEU A 109 -10.12 0.28 -3.24
N TRP A 110 -10.20 1.05 -2.14
CA TRP A 110 -9.64 0.68 -0.86
C TRP A 110 -10.24 -0.64 -0.35
N TYR A 111 -11.57 -0.78 -0.37
CA TYR A 111 -12.24 -1.98 0.13
C TYR A 111 -11.90 -3.22 -0.69
N LEU A 112 -11.83 -3.11 -2.03
CA LEU A 112 -11.41 -4.20 -2.91
C LEU A 112 -9.97 -4.64 -2.59
N TYR A 113 -9.05 -3.68 -2.49
CA TYR A 113 -7.65 -3.99 -2.21
C TYR A 113 -7.46 -4.54 -0.80
N PHE A 114 -8.14 -3.97 0.20
CA PHE A 114 -8.15 -4.45 1.58
C PHE A 114 -8.70 -5.88 1.68
N SER A 115 -9.72 -6.21 0.90
CA SER A 115 -10.27 -7.57 0.85
C SER A 115 -9.23 -8.56 0.32
N CYS A 116 -8.50 -8.20 -0.75
CA CYS A 116 -7.37 -8.99 -1.23
C CYS A 116 -6.24 -9.08 -0.19
N PHE A 117 -5.88 -7.97 0.45
CA PHE A 117 -4.83 -7.89 1.47
C PHE A 117 -5.10 -8.84 2.65
N GLN A 118 -6.34 -8.88 3.15
CA GLN A 118 -6.70 -9.80 4.24
C GLN A 118 -6.61 -11.28 3.84
N ALA A 119 -6.80 -11.59 2.57
CA ALA A 119 -6.74 -12.95 2.04
C ALA A 119 -5.35 -13.34 1.50
N GLY A 120 -4.47 -12.37 1.25
CA GLY A 120 -3.19 -12.56 0.55
C GLY A 120 -2.03 -13.06 1.41
N GLN A 121 -2.28 -13.45 2.66
CA GLN A 121 -1.33 -14.15 3.53
C GLN A 121 0.08 -13.50 3.53
N THR A 122 1.14 -14.30 3.53
CA THR A 122 2.53 -13.85 3.59
C THR A 122 2.94 -12.94 2.42
N PHE A 123 2.35 -13.12 1.23
CA PHE A 123 2.76 -12.41 0.03
C PHE A 123 2.18 -10.99 -0.09
N LEU A 124 1.04 -10.69 0.56
CA LEU A 124 0.52 -9.32 0.72
C LEU A 124 0.82 -8.70 2.09
N TRP A 125 1.52 -9.40 2.99
CA TRP A 125 1.89 -8.87 4.31
C TRP A 125 3.21 -8.09 4.31
N PHE A 126 3.50 -7.36 3.23
CA PHE A 126 4.66 -6.47 3.16
C PHE A 126 4.30 -5.03 3.57
N GLN A 127 5.35 -4.26 3.93
CA GLN A 127 5.20 -2.88 4.42
C GLN A 127 4.54 -1.95 3.40
N TRP A 128 4.80 -2.14 2.10
CA TRP A 128 4.20 -1.31 1.05
C TRP A 128 2.71 -1.58 0.87
N ASP A 129 2.25 -2.82 1.04
CA ASP A 129 0.82 -3.15 0.95
C ASP A 129 0.08 -2.57 2.17
N THR A 130 0.68 -2.65 3.35
CA THR A 130 0.17 -2.01 4.58
C THR A 130 0.07 -0.48 4.39
N LEU A 131 1.12 0.14 3.86
CA LEU A 131 1.13 1.57 3.54
C LEU A 131 0.04 1.94 2.53
N LEU A 132 -0.18 1.11 1.49
CA LEU A 132 -1.21 1.36 0.49
C LEU A 132 -2.62 1.27 1.10
N VAL A 133 -2.87 0.32 2.00
CA VAL A 133 -4.14 0.23 2.73
C VAL A 133 -4.38 1.49 3.59
N GLU A 134 -3.37 1.95 4.33
CA GLU A 134 -3.51 3.15 5.17
C GLU A 134 -3.66 4.43 4.34
N ALA A 135 -2.78 4.62 3.35
CA ALA A 135 -2.84 5.76 2.44
C ALA A 135 -4.13 5.78 1.63
N GLY A 136 -4.60 4.61 1.21
CA GLY A 136 -5.85 4.41 0.49
C GLY A 136 -7.08 4.86 1.28
N PHE A 137 -7.14 4.49 2.56
CA PHE A 137 -8.20 4.92 3.46
C PHE A 137 -8.21 6.44 3.62
N LEU A 138 -7.05 7.05 3.88
CA LEU A 138 -6.93 8.51 3.97
C LEU A 138 -7.28 9.19 2.64
N THR A 139 -6.92 8.60 1.50
CA THR A 139 -7.26 9.13 0.18
C THR A 139 -8.75 9.17 -0.05
N ALA A 140 -9.49 8.15 0.41
CA ALA A 140 -10.95 8.17 0.37
C ALA A 140 -11.50 9.37 1.14
N MET A 141 -10.98 9.67 2.35
CA MET A 141 -11.39 10.83 3.15
C MET A 141 -11.02 12.17 2.50
N VAL A 142 -9.88 12.25 1.79
CA VAL A 142 -9.47 13.45 1.02
C VAL A 142 -10.37 13.69 -0.20
N ALA A 143 -10.91 12.62 -0.79
CA ALA A 143 -11.68 12.70 -2.02
C ALA A 143 -13.04 13.40 -1.78
N PRO A 144 -13.48 14.26 -2.71
CA PRO A 144 -14.72 15.00 -2.53
C PRO A 144 -15.95 14.08 -2.52
N PHE A 145 -16.90 14.36 -1.61
CA PHE A 145 -18.23 13.75 -1.62
C PHE A 145 -19.08 14.44 -2.70
N ARG A 146 -19.06 13.94 -3.94
CA ARG A 146 -19.76 14.59 -5.07
C ARG A 146 -21.29 14.42 -5.06
N LEU A 147 -21.84 13.49 -4.28
CA LEU A 147 -23.31 13.28 -4.19
C LEU A 147 -24.01 14.45 -3.47
N LEU A 148 -23.26 15.16 -2.63
CA LEU A 148 -23.66 16.41 -2.00
C LEU A 148 -22.85 17.50 -2.69
N ARG A 149 -23.48 18.59 -3.10
CA ARG A 149 -22.80 19.73 -3.72
C ARG A 149 -21.89 20.39 -2.67
N SER A 150 -20.74 19.80 -2.38
CA SER A 150 -19.79 20.34 -1.41
C SER A 150 -18.97 21.40 -2.13
N GLU A 151 -19.40 22.66 -1.97
CA GLU A 151 -18.44 23.75 -1.97
C GLU A 151 -17.32 23.40 -1.00
N TRP A 152 -16.10 23.80 -1.34
CA TRP A 152 -14.90 23.57 -0.54
C TRP A 152 -15.18 24.01 0.90
N LEU A 153 -15.21 23.07 1.85
CA LEU A 153 -15.00 23.46 3.24
C LEU A 153 -13.54 23.88 3.36
N PRO A 154 -13.26 25.14 3.72
CA PRO A 154 -11.90 25.61 3.88
C PRO A 154 -11.30 24.84 5.04
N HIS A 155 -10.28 24.03 4.75
CA HIS A 155 -9.41 23.37 5.72
C HIS A 155 -10.04 22.21 6.53
N ASP A 156 -10.16 21.04 5.90
CA ASP A 156 -10.04 19.78 6.64
C ASP A 156 -8.57 19.57 7.07
N ASN A 157 -8.17 20.32 8.09
CA ASN A 157 -6.85 20.23 8.70
C ASN A 157 -6.60 18.82 9.24
N VAL A 158 -7.64 18.09 9.65
CA VAL A 158 -7.50 16.76 10.24
C VAL A 158 -7.07 15.76 9.18
N THR A 159 -7.76 15.68 8.05
CA THR A 159 -7.41 14.71 6.99
C THR A 159 -6.05 15.02 6.37
N LEU A 160 -5.72 16.29 6.11
CA LEU A 160 -4.38 16.67 5.63
C LEU A 160 -3.29 16.42 6.67
N PHE A 161 -3.57 16.66 7.95
CA PHE A 161 -2.66 16.31 9.03
C PHE A 161 -2.42 14.81 9.09
N LEU A 162 -3.45 13.96 8.93
CA LEU A 162 -3.28 12.52 8.91
C LEU A 162 -2.42 12.03 7.74
N VAL A 163 -2.55 12.64 6.55
CA VAL A 163 -1.68 12.34 5.40
C VAL A 163 -0.23 12.74 5.69
N ARG A 164 -0.01 13.93 6.26
CA ARG A 164 1.31 14.40 6.68
C ARG A 164 1.90 13.53 7.78
N TRP A 165 1.09 13.12 8.74
CA TRP A 165 1.44 12.21 9.82
C TRP A 165 1.83 10.85 9.28
N LEU A 166 1.10 10.32 8.29
CA LEU A 166 1.45 9.06 7.64
C LEU A 166 2.84 9.15 6.97
N ALA A 167 3.11 10.23 6.24
CA ALA A 167 4.42 10.48 5.63
C ALA A 167 5.54 10.66 6.67
N PHE A 168 5.26 11.40 7.75
CA PHE A 168 6.16 11.56 8.88
C PHE A 168 6.50 10.20 9.49
N ARG A 169 5.48 9.43 9.87
CA ARG A 169 5.62 8.12 10.52
C ARG A 169 6.38 7.15 9.64
N LEU A 170 6.11 7.13 8.33
CA LEU A 170 6.82 6.28 7.37
C LEU A 170 8.32 6.58 7.37
N MET A 171 8.69 7.84 7.16
CA MET A 171 10.10 8.25 7.09
C MET A 171 10.80 8.09 8.44
N PHE A 172 10.17 8.58 9.51
CA PHE A 172 10.70 8.53 10.87
C PHE A 172 10.90 7.10 11.37
N ALA A 173 9.91 6.22 11.19
CA ALA A 173 10.03 4.83 11.58
C ALA A 173 11.11 4.10 10.77
N SER A 174 11.24 4.40 9.46
CA SER A 174 12.31 3.86 8.61
C SER A 174 13.71 4.23 9.13
N GLY A 175 13.89 5.47 9.61
CA GLY A 175 15.17 5.92 10.18
C GLY A 175 15.44 5.34 11.56
N VAL A 176 14.46 5.40 12.46
CA VAL A 176 14.60 4.92 13.85
C VAL A 176 14.87 3.42 13.90
N VAL A 177 14.17 2.62 13.07
CA VAL A 177 14.37 1.15 13.08
C VAL A 177 15.78 0.74 12.68
N LYS A 178 16.48 1.53 11.86
CA LYS A 178 17.90 1.28 11.53
C LYS A 178 18.78 1.35 12.76
N LEU A 179 18.52 2.30 13.66
CA LEU A 179 19.27 2.45 14.91
C LEU A 179 18.82 1.43 15.96
N THR A 180 17.51 1.21 16.12
CA THR A 180 16.97 0.27 17.12
C THR A 180 17.13 -1.19 16.71
N SER A 181 17.49 -1.49 15.46
CA SER A 181 17.86 -2.85 15.02
C SER A 181 19.15 -3.38 15.65
N GLU A 182 19.91 -2.54 16.36
CA GLU A 182 21.22 -2.86 16.96
C GLU A 182 22.24 -3.41 15.95
N CYS A 183 22.02 -3.20 14.66
CA CYS A 183 22.89 -3.72 13.62
C CYS A 183 24.20 -2.91 13.59
N PRO A 184 25.38 -3.56 13.69
CA PRO A 184 26.66 -2.86 13.68
C PRO A 184 26.92 -2.05 12.41
N THR A 185 26.33 -2.43 11.27
CA THR A 185 26.54 -1.74 9.99
C THR A 185 25.83 -0.39 9.92
N TRP A 186 24.65 -0.27 10.55
CA TRP A 186 23.91 0.99 10.67
C TRP A 186 24.62 1.94 11.62
N TRP A 187 25.07 1.46 12.78
CA TRP A 187 25.85 2.25 13.74
C TRP A 187 27.25 2.61 13.22
N GLY A 188 27.90 1.71 12.46
CA GLY A 188 29.23 1.90 11.87
C GLY A 188 29.25 2.67 10.55
N LEU A 189 28.10 3.15 10.05
CA LEU A 189 27.94 3.83 8.76
C LEU A 189 28.37 3.01 7.54
N THR A 190 28.39 1.68 7.65
CA THR A 190 28.79 0.77 6.57
C THR A 190 27.62 0.07 5.90
N ALA A 191 26.38 0.35 6.29
CA ALA A 191 25.18 -0.28 5.73
C ALA A 191 25.09 -0.19 4.19
N LEU A 192 25.51 0.92 3.58
CA LEU A 192 25.51 1.08 2.13
C LEU A 192 26.54 0.21 1.39
N HIS A 193 27.46 -0.45 2.08
CA HIS A 193 28.32 -1.47 1.46
C HIS A 193 27.50 -2.69 1.03
N TYR A 194 26.46 -3.04 1.79
CA TYR A 194 25.62 -4.20 1.52
C TYR A 194 24.32 -3.82 0.80
N HIS A 195 23.76 -2.65 1.12
CA HIS A 195 22.43 -2.24 0.64
C HIS A 195 22.29 -2.29 -0.89
N PHE A 196 23.31 -1.85 -1.64
CA PHE A 196 23.24 -1.85 -3.10
C PHE A 196 23.21 -3.26 -3.71
N GLU A 197 23.76 -4.25 -3.01
CA GLU A 197 23.75 -5.66 -3.43
C GLU A 197 22.46 -6.38 -2.99
N SER A 198 21.95 -6.07 -1.79
CA SER A 198 20.85 -6.81 -1.17
C SER A 198 19.46 -6.20 -1.34
N GLN A 199 19.33 -5.05 -2.01
CA GLN A 199 18.02 -4.45 -2.28
C GLN A 199 17.14 -5.36 -3.16
N CYS A 200 15.83 -5.36 -2.92
CA CYS A 200 14.90 -6.27 -3.59
C CYS A 200 14.78 -6.07 -5.10
N ILE A 201 15.00 -4.84 -5.59
CA ILE A 201 14.92 -4.48 -7.02
C ILE A 201 16.19 -3.71 -7.39
N PRO A 202 17.34 -4.39 -7.57
CA PRO A 202 18.59 -3.72 -7.89
C PRO A 202 18.53 -3.14 -9.30
N THR A 203 18.89 -1.86 -9.42
CA THR A 203 19.01 -1.19 -10.72
C THR A 203 20.45 -1.32 -11.25
N SER A 204 20.66 -1.14 -12.55
CA SER A 204 22.02 -1.08 -13.11
C SER A 204 22.88 0.02 -12.45
N MET A 205 22.25 1.10 -11.98
CA MET A 205 22.91 2.16 -11.22
C MET A 205 23.42 1.70 -9.85
N ALA A 206 22.77 0.72 -9.23
CA ALA A 206 23.20 0.16 -7.96
C ALA A 206 24.61 -0.45 -8.03
N TYR A 207 24.94 -1.08 -9.16
CA TYR A 207 26.29 -1.59 -9.40
C TYR A 207 27.33 -0.46 -9.30
N PHE A 208 27.10 0.66 -9.99
CA PHE A 208 28.00 1.81 -9.94
C PHE A 208 28.05 2.45 -8.56
N ALA A 209 26.90 2.58 -7.88
CA ALA A 209 26.82 3.10 -6.52
C ALA A 209 27.57 2.20 -5.51
N HIS A 210 27.55 0.89 -5.71
CA HIS A 210 28.30 -0.06 -4.92
C HIS A 210 29.82 0.10 -5.09
N GLN A 211 30.29 0.59 -6.24
CA GLN A 211 31.73 0.84 -6.47
C GLN A 211 32.23 2.19 -5.93
N LEU A 212 31.35 3.01 -5.35
CA LEU A 212 31.74 4.31 -4.78
C LEU A 212 32.73 4.16 -3.61
N PRO A 213 33.60 5.16 -3.38
CA PRO A 213 34.56 5.11 -2.28
C PRO A 213 33.85 5.13 -0.92
N ASP A 214 34.49 4.52 0.08
CA ASP A 214 33.91 4.31 1.42
C ASP A 214 33.39 5.58 2.08
N TRP A 215 34.09 6.71 1.93
CA TRP A 215 33.66 7.98 2.53
C TRP A 215 32.32 8.44 1.96
N MET A 216 32.04 8.18 0.68
CA MET A 216 30.79 8.57 0.02
C MET A 216 29.65 7.66 0.47
N LYS A 217 29.90 6.36 0.65
CA LYS A 217 28.93 5.42 1.23
C LYS A 217 28.60 5.77 2.68
N LYS A 218 29.61 6.11 3.49
CA LYS A 218 29.41 6.58 4.88
C LYS A 218 28.62 7.88 4.94
N LEU A 219 28.94 8.83 4.06
CA LEU A 219 28.16 10.07 3.89
C LEU A 219 26.72 9.78 3.48
N GLY A 220 26.51 8.79 2.60
CA GLY A 220 25.19 8.32 2.22
C GLY A 220 24.38 7.80 3.41
N VAL A 221 24.96 6.94 4.26
CA VAL A 221 24.28 6.48 5.49
C VAL A 221 23.95 7.64 6.43
N ALA A 222 24.89 8.56 6.63
CA ALA A 222 24.64 9.76 7.45
C ALA A 222 23.52 10.64 6.86
N SER A 223 23.47 10.77 5.54
CA SER A 223 22.43 11.51 4.83
C SER A 223 21.07 10.82 4.95
N THR A 224 21.04 9.48 4.91
CA THR A 224 19.83 8.69 5.20
C THR A 224 19.29 9.03 6.59
N TYR A 225 20.13 9.07 7.63
CA TYR A 225 19.66 9.48 8.96
C TYR A 225 19.16 10.92 9.02
N LEU A 226 19.83 11.85 8.33
CA LEU A 226 19.37 13.22 8.23
C LEU A 226 17.95 13.28 7.65
N VAL A 227 17.75 12.63 6.51
CA VAL A 227 16.49 12.64 5.74
C VAL A 227 15.38 11.86 6.43
N GLU A 228 15.70 10.76 7.11
CA GLU A 228 14.70 9.90 7.73
C GLU A 228 14.42 10.23 9.19
N ILE A 229 15.29 10.93 9.92
CA ILE A 229 15.07 11.22 11.35
C ILE A 229 14.83 12.71 11.58
N PHE A 230 15.64 13.58 10.98
CA PHE A 230 15.65 15.02 11.31
C PHE A 230 14.78 15.88 10.39
N ILE A 231 14.61 15.48 9.13
CA ILE A 231 13.70 16.16 8.18
C ILE A 231 12.22 15.89 8.45
N PRO A 232 11.76 14.67 8.79
CA PRO A 232 10.32 14.39 8.87
C PRO A 232 9.52 15.28 9.82
N PRO A 233 10.04 15.76 10.97
CA PRO A 233 9.31 16.73 11.79
C PRO A 233 8.82 17.98 11.04
N LEU A 234 9.46 18.35 9.92
CA LEU A 234 9.03 19.46 9.06
C LEU A 234 7.76 19.16 8.24
N PHE A 235 7.30 17.91 8.19
CA PHE A 235 6.09 17.54 7.49
C PHE A 235 4.81 17.92 8.25
N LEU A 236 4.92 18.12 9.57
CA LEU A 236 3.78 18.35 10.48
C LEU A 236 3.40 19.83 10.56
#